data_AF-A9DP93-F1
#
_entry.id   AF-A9DP93-F1
#
_cell.length_a   1.000
_cell.length_b   1.000
_cell.length_c   1.000
_cell.angle_alpha   90.00
_cell.angle_beta   90.00
_cell.angle_gamma   90.00
#
_symmetry.space_group_name_H-M   'P 1'
#
loop_
_entity.id
_entity.type
_entity.pdbx_description
1 polymer ?
#
loop_
_entity_poly.entity_id
_entity_poly.type
_entity_poly.pdbx_seq_one_letter_code
_entity_poly.pdbx_strand_id
1 'polypeptide(L)'
;MGLLQDGKWVDLWYSTKENGGKFIREDARFRNWILTDGQTQPGTPDTQGFKAEANRYHLYVSLACPWAHRTLIFRELKSLQNLINVTVVEPHTLHNGWEFPAPAKAKM
;
A
#
# COMPACT_ATOMS: atom_id res chain seq x y z
N MET A 1 -7.07 7.80 -12.53
CA MET A 1 -6.00 7.84 -11.52
C MET A 1 -5.92 9.28 -11.08
N GLY A 2 -6.00 9.51 -9.77
CA GLY A 2 -5.78 10.82 -9.18
C GLY A 2 -4.55 10.81 -8.28
N LEU A 3 -4.27 11.97 -7.68
CA LEU A 3 -3.16 12.19 -6.77
C LEU A 3 -3.60 13.01 -5.55
N LEU A 4 -2.85 12.88 -4.45
CA LEU A 4 -3.00 13.73 -3.28
C LEU A 4 -2.05 14.92 -3.39
N GLN A 5 -2.60 16.13 -3.46
CA GLN A 5 -1.85 17.39 -3.46
C GLN A 5 -2.19 18.17 -2.19
N ASP A 6 -1.19 18.39 -1.33
CA ASP A 6 -1.34 19.07 -0.05
C ASP A 6 -2.51 18.53 0.81
N GLY A 7 -2.66 17.20 0.81
CA GLY A 7 -3.70 16.50 1.54
C GLY A 7 -5.09 16.51 0.88
N LYS A 8 -5.25 17.10 -0.31
CA LYS A 8 -6.50 17.12 -1.07
C LYS A 8 -6.44 16.15 -2.24
N TRP A 9 -7.51 15.37 -2.43
CA TRP A 9 -7.65 14.49 -3.59
C TRP A 9 -7.93 15.32 -4.84
N VAL A 10 -7.17 15.03 -5.91
CA VAL A 10 -7.33 15.65 -7.21
C VAL A 10 -7.36 14.55 -8.27
N ASP A 11 -8.45 14.47 -9.02
CA ASP A 11 -8.61 13.51 -10.12
C ASP A 11 -7.90 14.01 -11.38
N LEU A 12 -6.57 13.99 -11.34
CA LEU A 12 -5.69 14.34 -12.44
C LEU A 12 -4.76 13.20 -12.79
N TRP A 13 -4.58 13.00 -14.09
CA TRP A 13 -3.59 12.08 -14.61
C TRP A 13 -2.18 12.72 -14.62
N TYR A 14 -1.13 11.89 -14.56
CA TYR A 14 0.25 12.37 -14.62
C TYR A 14 0.57 13.01 -15.98
N SER A 15 1.31 14.13 -15.97
CA SER A 15 1.65 14.87 -17.19
C SER A 15 2.65 14.10 -18.06
N THR A 16 2.18 13.56 -19.18
CA THR A 16 3.04 12.87 -20.16
C THR A 16 3.66 13.83 -21.18
N LYS A 17 3.06 15.00 -21.38
CA LYS A 17 3.58 16.05 -22.28
C LYS A 17 4.92 16.60 -21.79
N GLU A 18 5.04 16.82 -20.48
CA GLU A 18 6.25 17.35 -19.85
C GLU A 18 7.47 16.42 -20.00
N ASN A 19 7.23 15.12 -20.19
CA ASN A 19 8.27 14.10 -20.24
C ASN A 19 8.47 13.49 -21.64
N GLY A 20 7.98 14.15 -22.69
CA GLY A 20 8.11 13.67 -24.07
C GLY A 20 7.47 12.28 -24.30
N GLY A 21 6.40 11.96 -23.58
CA GLY A 21 5.74 10.65 -23.64
C GLY A 21 6.41 9.54 -22.82
N LYS A 22 7.52 9.81 -22.13
CA LYS A 22 8.15 8.86 -21.21
C LYS A 22 7.26 8.67 -19.99
N PHE A 23 6.97 7.41 -19.66
CA PHE A 23 6.35 7.07 -18.38
C PHE A 23 7.39 7.24 -17.26
N ILE A 24 7.17 8.21 -16.38
CA ILE A 24 7.96 8.41 -15.16
C ILE A 24 7.07 8.03 -13.98
N ARG A 25 7.42 6.94 -13.31
CA ARG A 25 6.70 6.49 -12.13
C ARG A 25 7.16 7.33 -10.94
N GLU A 26 6.21 7.86 -10.18
CA GLU A 26 6.53 8.43 -8.87
C GLU A 26 7.10 7.36 -7.95
N ASP A 27 8.15 7.73 -7.22
CA ASP A 27 8.67 6.88 -6.17
C ASP A 27 7.70 6.84 -5.00
N ALA A 28 7.41 5.63 -4.51
CA ALA A 28 6.61 5.50 -3.30
C ALA A 28 7.30 6.23 -2.12
N ARG A 29 6.50 6.92 -1.30
CA ARG A 29 6.99 7.86 -0.29
C ARG A 29 7.41 7.17 1.01
N PHE A 30 6.77 6.06 1.34
CA PHE A 30 7.06 5.27 2.54
C PHE A 30 8.06 4.15 2.21
N ARG A 31 9.19 4.15 2.93
CA ARG A 31 10.33 3.25 2.71
C ARG A 31 10.87 2.64 4.01
N ASN A 32 10.11 2.74 5.09
CA ASN A 32 10.52 2.22 6.39
C ASN A 32 10.43 0.69 6.43
N TRP A 33 11.19 0.08 7.33
CA TRP A 33 11.32 -1.35 7.50
C TRP A 33 10.66 -1.82 8.78
N ILE A 34 10.13 -3.05 8.74
CA ILE A 34 9.78 -3.81 9.93
C ILE A 34 10.98 -4.71 10.23
N LEU A 35 11.57 -4.57 11.40
CA LEU A 35 12.79 -5.25 11.81
C LEU A 35 12.59 -5.98 13.12
N THR A 36 13.44 -6.96 13.37
CA THR A 36 13.58 -7.51 14.72
C THR A 36 14.10 -6.42 15.67
N ASP A 37 13.84 -6.58 16.96
CA ASP A 37 14.12 -5.57 17.97
C ASP A 37 15.58 -5.05 17.94
N GLY A 38 15.75 -3.74 18.13
CA GLY A 38 17.05 -3.06 18.22
C GLY A 38 17.84 -2.88 16.92
N GLN A 39 17.29 -3.22 15.75
CA GLN A 39 18.03 -3.11 14.48
C GLN A 39 17.86 -1.77 13.76
N THR A 40 18.98 -1.26 13.25
CA THR A 40 19.04 -0.12 12.34
C THR A 40 18.51 -0.51 10.96
N GLN A 41 17.79 0.41 10.33
CA GLN A 41 17.25 0.20 9.00
C GLN A 41 18.34 0.18 7.91
N PRO A 42 18.26 -0.76 6.92
CA PRO A 42 19.17 -0.76 5.79
C PRO A 42 19.14 0.55 5.00
N GLY A 43 20.31 1.07 4.66
CA GLY A 43 20.48 2.28 3.83
C GLY A 43 20.36 3.61 4.57
N THR A 44 20.01 3.60 5.86
CA THR A 44 19.90 4.81 6.70
C THR A 44 20.43 4.50 8.10
N PRO A 45 21.75 4.65 8.34
CA PRO A 45 22.43 4.22 9.57
C PRO A 45 21.88 4.83 10.87
N ASP A 46 21.16 5.96 10.77
CA ASP A 46 20.67 6.73 11.91
C ASP A 46 19.16 6.59 12.16
N THR A 47 18.46 5.72 11.42
CA THR A 47 17.02 5.47 11.64
C THR A 47 16.77 4.03 12.06
N GLN A 48 15.98 3.88 13.13
CA GLN A 48 15.50 2.59 13.59
C GLN A 48 14.28 2.16 12.78
N GLY A 49 14.19 0.86 12.48
CA GLY A 49 12.98 0.28 11.91
C GLY A 49 11.86 0.13 12.94
N PHE A 50 10.67 -0.25 12.46
CA PHE A 50 9.56 -0.61 13.32
C PHE A 50 9.72 -2.04 13.84
N LYS A 51 9.58 -2.24 15.16
CA LYS A 51 9.74 -3.55 15.78
C LYS A 51 8.69 -4.57 15.34
N ALA A 52 9.12 -5.75 14.90
CA ALA A 52 8.23 -6.86 14.53
C ALA A 52 7.44 -7.37 15.74
N GLU A 53 6.11 -7.23 15.70
CA GLU A 53 5.19 -7.52 16.80
C GLU A 53 3.87 -8.07 16.22
N ALA A 54 3.29 -9.06 16.91
CA ALA A 54 1.98 -9.61 16.55
C ALA A 54 0.89 -8.54 16.71
N ASN A 55 -0.11 -8.56 15.84
CA ASN A 55 -1.31 -7.70 15.91
C ASN A 55 -1.02 -6.19 15.84
N ARG A 56 0.16 -5.77 15.36
CA ARG A 56 0.52 -4.36 15.16
C ARG A 56 0.40 -3.89 13.71
N TYR A 57 0.58 -4.79 12.76
CA TYR A 57 0.71 -4.46 11.35
C TYR A 57 -0.52 -4.90 10.55
N HIS A 58 -0.89 -4.09 9.57
CA HIS A 58 -2.06 -4.30 8.71
C HIS A 58 -1.69 -4.07 7.25
N LEU A 59 -2.22 -4.91 6.36
CA LEU A 59 -2.04 -4.77 4.92
C LEU A 59 -3.33 -4.24 4.27
N TYR A 60 -3.20 -3.16 3.50
CA TYR A 60 -4.24 -2.69 2.59
C TYR A 60 -3.89 -3.12 1.17
N VAL A 61 -4.77 -3.90 0.53
CA VAL A 61 -4.47 -4.55 -0.76
C VAL A 61 -5.65 -4.49 -1.71
N SER A 62 -5.37 -4.51 -3.00
CA SER A 62 -6.34 -4.87 -4.03
C SER A 62 -5.97 -6.22 -4.61
N LEU A 63 -6.95 -7.13 -4.74
CA LEU A 63 -6.75 -8.43 -5.39
C LEU A 63 -6.46 -8.30 -6.90
N ALA A 64 -6.79 -7.15 -7.51
CA ALA A 64 -6.50 -6.85 -8.90
C ALA A 64 -5.07 -6.33 -9.13
N CYS A 65 -4.36 -5.91 -8.07
CA CYS A 65 -3.05 -5.27 -8.20
C CYS A 65 -1.89 -6.28 -8.07
N PRO A 66 -1.04 -6.45 -9.11
CA PRO A 66 0.05 -7.42 -9.07
C PRO A 66 1.14 -7.05 -8.04
N TRP A 67 1.30 -5.77 -7.70
CA TRP A 67 2.25 -5.38 -6.65
C TRP A 67 1.75 -5.74 -5.26
N ALA A 68 0.45 -5.52 -4.99
CA ALA A 68 -0.18 -5.93 -3.74
C ALA A 68 -0.21 -7.47 -3.63
N HIS A 69 -0.44 -8.17 -4.73
CA HIS A 69 -0.48 -9.63 -4.73
C HIS A 69 0.85 -10.26 -4.25
N ARG A 70 2.00 -9.64 -4.52
CA ARG A 70 3.31 -10.12 -3.99
C ARG A 70 3.32 -10.20 -2.46
N THR A 71 2.70 -9.23 -1.77
CA THR A 71 2.68 -9.21 -0.30
C THR A 71 1.76 -10.30 0.24
N LEU A 72 0.65 -10.59 -0.43
CA LEU A 72 -0.27 -11.67 -0.07
C LEU A 72 0.37 -13.05 -0.23
N ILE A 73 1.10 -13.28 -1.33
CA ILE A 73 1.85 -14.52 -1.54
C ILE A 73 2.87 -14.72 -0.42
N PHE A 74 3.67 -13.70 -0.09
CA PHE A 74 4.66 -13.82 0.99
C PHE A 74 4.02 -13.99 2.37
N ARG A 75 2.89 -13.32 2.63
CA ARG A 75 2.11 -13.52 3.86
C ARG A 75 1.69 -14.98 4.03
N GLU A 76 1.29 -15.63 2.94
CA GLU A 76 0.91 -17.04 2.93
C GLU A 76 2.12 -17.95 3.14
N LEU A 77 3.17 -17.78 2.33
CA LEU A 77 4.39 -18.59 2.37
C LEU A 77 5.14 -18.51 3.71
N LYS A 78 4.96 -17.42 4.45
CA LYS A 78 5.60 -17.18 5.75
C LYS A 78 4.67 -17.44 6.92
N SER A 79 3.46 -17.96 6.68
CA SER A 79 2.45 -18.25 7.71
C SER A 79 2.13 -17.05 8.60
N LEU A 80 2.06 -15.85 8.03
CA LEU A 80 1.84 -14.59 8.76
C LEU A 80 0.35 -14.23 8.88
N GLN A 81 -0.56 -15.13 8.50
CA GLN A 81 -1.97 -14.81 8.37
C GLN A 81 -2.62 -14.42 9.70
N ASN A 82 -2.16 -15.04 10.79
CA ASN A 82 -2.63 -14.78 12.14
C ASN A 82 -1.97 -13.56 12.81
N LEU A 83 -0.97 -12.95 12.16
CA LEU A 83 -0.18 -11.83 12.73
C LEU A 83 -0.44 -10.51 12.00
N ILE A 84 -0.73 -10.59 10.70
CA ILE A 84 -0.94 -9.44 9.82
C ILE A 84 -2.33 -9.53 9.21
N ASN A 85 -3.20 -8.65 9.69
CA ASN A 85 -4.56 -8.50 9.17
C ASN A 85 -4.54 -7.84 7.79
N VAL A 86 -5.60 -8.08 7.02
CA VAL A 86 -5.73 -7.59 5.63
C VAL A 86 -7.08 -6.93 5.44
N THR A 87 -7.09 -5.74 4.86
CA THR A 87 -8.28 -5.13 4.28
C THR A 87 -8.14 -5.11 2.77
N VAL A 88 -9.15 -5.65 2.10
CA VAL A 88 -9.25 -5.68 0.64
C VAL A 88 -10.12 -4.51 0.18
N VAL A 89 -9.58 -3.67 -0.70
CA VAL A 89 -10.33 -2.57 -1.34
C VAL A 89 -11.10 -3.07 -2.57
N GLU A 90 -12.09 -2.30 -3.01
CA GLU A 90 -12.85 -2.55 -4.24
C GLU A 90 -11.90 -2.70 -5.44
N PRO A 91 -12.10 -3.69 -6.33
CA PRO A 91 -11.23 -3.89 -7.49
C PRO A 91 -11.41 -2.80 -8.54
N HIS A 92 -12.56 -2.13 -8.57
CA HIS A 92 -12.89 -1.08 -9.52
C HIS A 92 -12.38 0.27 -9.02
N THR A 93 -11.26 0.75 -9.58
CA THR A 93 -10.76 2.10 -9.30
C THR A 93 -11.40 3.12 -10.22
N LEU A 94 -12.25 3.99 -9.67
CA LEU A 94 -12.90 5.08 -10.40
C LEU A 94 -12.27 6.44 -10.02
N HIS A 95 -13.06 7.51 -10.03
CA HIS A 95 -12.62 8.90 -9.81
C HIS A 95 -12.02 9.15 -8.42
N ASN A 96 -12.36 8.35 -7.40
CA ASN A 96 -11.82 8.45 -6.04
C ASN A 96 -10.57 7.59 -5.79
N GLY A 97 -10.09 6.85 -6.80
CA GLY A 97 -9.00 5.90 -6.63
C GLY A 97 -9.47 4.58 -6.00
N TRP A 98 -8.72 4.07 -5.02
CA TRP A 98 -9.08 2.85 -4.29
C TRP A 98 -10.10 3.16 -3.19
N GLU A 99 -11.21 2.44 -3.18
CA GLU A 99 -12.30 2.63 -2.22
C GLU A 99 -12.48 1.39 -1.33
N PHE A 100 -12.90 1.61 -0.08
CA PHE A 100 -13.33 0.51 0.75
C PHE A 100 -14.69 -0.01 0.28
N PRO A 101 -14.93 -1.32 0.36
CA PRO A 101 -16.25 -1.86 0.07
C PRO A 101 -17.28 -1.23 0.99
N ALA A 102 -18.45 -0.91 0.42
CA ALA A 102 -19.57 -0.46 1.22
C ALA A 102 -19.91 -1.55 2.26
N PRO A 103 -20.34 -1.15 3.48
CA PRO A 103 -20.85 -2.13 4.44
C PRO A 103 -21.92 -2.96 3.75
N ALA A 104 -21.83 -4.28 3.89
CA ALA A 104 -22.77 -5.20 3.24
C ALA A 104 -24.19 -4.73 3.56
N LYS A 105 -24.98 -4.42 2.52
CA LYS A 105 -26.43 -4.26 2.71
C LYS A 105 -26.91 -5.57 3.32
N ALA A 106 -27.42 -5.52 4.55
CA ALA A 106 -28.04 -6.67 5.17
C ALA A 106 -29.07 -7.21 4.16
N LYS A 107 -28.91 -8.47 3.76
CA LYS A 107 -29.94 -9.15 2.99
C LYS A 107 -31.18 -9.18 3.88
N MET A 108 -32.20 -8.41 3.50
CA MET A 108 -33.53 -8.48 4.08
C MET A 108 -34.22 -9.77 3.63
#